data_AF-A0A8T5PKK6-F1
#
_entry.id   AF-A0A8T5PKK6-F1
#
_cell.length_a   1.000
_cell.length_b   1.000
_cell.length_c   1.000
_cell.angle_alpha   90.00
_cell.angle_beta   90.00
_cell.angle_gamma   90.00
#
_symmetry.space_group_name_H-M   'P 1'
#
loop_
_entity.id
_entity.type
_entity.pdbx_description
1 polymer ?
#
loop_
_entity_poly.entity_id
_entity_poly.type
_entity_poly.pdbx_seq_one_letter_code
_entity_poly.pdbx_strand_id
1 'polypeptide(L)'
;GRHGGGAFSGKVPNKQDRSGAYMARYVAKNLVAAGLAERCEVQLAYAIGYPQPVSVLVHCFGTNKIPEDKIVELVRKNFDLTPSGIIKTLNLLRPIYQKTAAYGHFGRDDPDFTWEALDKTAVLKQEAGL
;
A
#
# COMPACT_ATOMS: atom_id res chain seq x y z
N GLY A 1 -4.90 -10.82 -5.46
CA GLY A 1 -4.34 -9.83 -6.38
C GLY A 1 -3.32 -10.48 -7.28
N ARG A 2 -2.79 -9.74 -8.25
CA ARG A 2 -1.65 -10.15 -9.09
C ARG A 2 -0.32 -9.98 -8.35
N HIS A 3 0.75 -10.63 -8.81
CA HIS A 3 2.06 -10.61 -8.18
C HIS A 3 3.13 -10.02 -9.11
N GLY A 4 3.96 -9.10 -8.62
CA GLY A 4 5.02 -8.43 -9.40
C GLY A 4 6.31 -9.25 -9.59
N GLY A 5 6.44 -10.38 -8.91
CA GLY A 5 7.55 -11.34 -9.05
C GLY A 5 8.61 -11.29 -7.94
N GLY A 6 8.74 -10.18 -7.22
CA GLY A 6 9.74 -10.01 -6.17
C GLY A 6 9.44 -10.79 -4.88
N ALA A 7 10.42 -11.54 -4.38
CA ALA A 7 10.35 -12.17 -3.04
C ALA A 7 10.42 -11.14 -1.90
N PHE A 8 9.87 -11.47 -0.73
CA PHE A 8 9.92 -10.61 0.47
C PHE A 8 11.11 -10.91 1.38
N SER A 9 11.22 -12.13 1.93
CA SER A 9 12.18 -12.52 2.98
C SER A 9 13.66 -12.33 2.58
N GLY A 10 14.52 -12.04 3.55
CA GLY A 10 15.96 -11.78 3.33
C GLY A 10 16.30 -10.39 2.79
N LYS A 11 15.32 -9.60 2.34
CA LYS A 11 15.54 -8.24 1.83
C LYS A 11 15.48 -7.18 2.93
N VAL A 12 16.30 -6.14 2.79
CA VAL A 12 16.22 -4.92 3.61
C VAL A 12 15.10 -3.99 3.11
N PRO A 13 14.57 -3.06 3.94
CA PRO A 13 13.36 -2.29 3.62
C PRO A 13 13.48 -1.34 2.43
N ASN A 14 14.71 -0.97 2.05
CA ASN A 14 14.95 -0.15 0.87
C ASN A 14 14.75 -0.91 -0.46
N LYS A 15 14.46 -2.23 -0.42
CA LYS A 15 14.12 -3.02 -1.60
C LYS A 15 12.60 -2.99 -1.84
N GLN A 16 12.24 -2.42 -2.98
CA GLN A 16 10.87 -2.08 -3.38
C GLN A 16 10.00 -3.32 -3.54
N ASP A 17 10.60 -4.48 -3.83
CA ASP A 17 9.90 -5.76 -3.84
C ASP A 17 9.13 -6.01 -2.53
N ARG A 18 9.71 -5.65 -1.39
CA ARG A 18 9.05 -5.76 -0.08
C ARG A 18 8.27 -4.49 0.25
N SER A 19 8.96 -3.35 0.29
CA SER A 19 8.36 -2.10 0.79
C SER A 19 7.24 -1.59 -0.11
N GLY A 20 7.40 -1.68 -1.44
CA GLY A 20 6.36 -1.34 -2.40
C GLY A 20 5.12 -2.24 -2.28
N ALA A 21 5.31 -3.55 -2.08
CA ALA A 21 4.20 -4.48 -1.86
C ALA A 21 3.45 -4.20 -0.54
N TYR A 22 4.18 -3.88 0.54
CA TYR A 22 3.58 -3.48 1.82
C TYR A 22 2.80 -2.17 1.68
N MET A 23 3.35 -1.18 0.96
CA MET A 23 2.65 0.07 0.70
C MET A 23 1.40 -0.15 -0.15
N ALA A 24 1.46 -0.99 -1.19
CA ALA A 24 0.29 -1.33 -2.00
C ALA A 24 -0.82 -1.99 -1.16
N ARG A 25 -0.45 -2.89 -0.23
CA ARG A 25 -1.39 -3.47 0.74
C ARG A 25 -2.01 -2.38 1.62
N TYR A 26 -1.19 -1.52 2.22
CA TYR A 26 -1.65 -0.45 3.11
C TYR A 26 -2.62 0.51 2.40
N VAL A 27 -2.30 0.92 1.17
CA VAL A 27 -3.18 1.74 0.34
C VAL A 27 -4.50 1.01 0.07
N ALA A 28 -4.45 -0.20 -0.49
CA ALA A 28 -5.66 -0.96 -0.85
C ALA A 28 -6.57 -1.20 0.37
N LYS A 29 -5.99 -1.51 1.53
CA LYS A 29 -6.73 -1.76 2.77
C LYS A 29 -7.44 -0.49 3.26
N ASN A 30 -6.76 0.66 3.23
CA ASN A 30 -7.35 1.94 3.61
C ASN A 30 -8.44 2.40 2.63
N LEU A 31 -8.27 2.18 1.33
CA LEU A 31 -9.30 2.49 0.32
C LEU A 31 -10.59 1.70 0.57
N VAL A 32 -10.48 0.40 0.84
CA VAL A 32 -11.64 -0.45 1.13
C VAL A 32 -12.28 -0.07 2.48
N ALA A 33 -11.48 0.13 3.52
CA ALA A 33 -11.99 0.53 4.84
C ALA A 33 -12.68 1.90 4.84
N ALA A 34 -12.22 2.83 3.98
CA ALA A 34 -12.87 4.12 3.75
C ALA A 34 -14.17 4.04 2.94
N GLY A 35 -14.53 2.85 2.44
CA GLY A 35 -15.73 2.65 1.65
C GLY A 35 -15.63 3.17 0.21
N LEU A 36 -14.41 3.47 -0.29
CA LEU A 36 -14.23 3.92 -1.67
C LEU A 36 -14.49 2.78 -2.67
N ALA A 37 -14.30 1.52 -2.25
CA ALA A 37 -14.63 0.32 -3.01
C ALA A 37 -14.84 -0.89 -2.09
N GLU A 38 -15.60 -1.90 -2.54
CA GLU A 38 -15.72 -3.17 -1.80
C GLU A 38 -14.50 -4.08 -2.05
N ARG A 39 -13.88 -3.96 -3.23
CA ARG A 39 -12.66 -4.66 -3.61
C ARG A 39 -11.74 -3.72 -4.37
N CYS A 40 -10.45 -3.77 -4.06
CA CYS A 40 -9.44 -2.92 -4.69
C CYS A 40 -8.16 -3.71 -4.96
N GLU A 41 -7.55 -3.50 -6.12
CA GLU A 41 -6.18 -3.89 -6.46
C GLU A 41 -5.35 -2.64 -6.73
N VAL A 42 -4.15 -2.57 -6.16
CA VAL A 42 -3.21 -1.45 -6.34
C VAL A 42 -1.92 -2.01 -6.94
N GLN A 43 -1.45 -1.39 -8.02
CA GLN A 43 -0.17 -1.72 -8.64
C GLN A 43 0.76 -0.51 -8.55
N LEU A 44 1.99 -0.75 -8.09
CA LEU A 44 3.08 0.22 -8.07
C LEU A 44 4.23 -0.32 -8.91
N ALA A 45 4.79 0.51 -9.79
CA ALA A 45 5.97 0.20 -10.58
C ALA A 45 7.04 1.27 -10.38
N TYR A 46 8.31 0.86 -10.27
CA TYR A 46 9.45 1.73 -10.02
C TYR A 46 10.54 1.49 -11.06
N ALA A 47 11.23 2.57 -11.44
CA ALA A 47 12.48 2.50 -12.19
C ALA A 47 13.67 2.70 -11.24
N ILE A 48 14.77 1.98 -11.47
CA ILE A 48 15.97 2.10 -10.63
C ILE A 48 16.51 3.53 -10.68
N GLY A 49 16.84 4.09 -9.51
CA GLY A 49 17.35 5.46 -9.39
C GLY A 49 16.31 6.58 -9.48
N TYR A 50 15.03 6.25 -9.71
CA TYR A 50 13.95 7.24 -9.73
C TYR A 50 13.10 7.15 -8.45
N PRO A 51 12.92 8.25 -7.70
CA PRO A 51 12.27 8.19 -6.39
C PRO A 51 10.76 7.98 -6.49
N GLN A 52 10.10 8.47 -7.54
CA GLN A 52 8.66 8.34 -7.71
C GLN A 52 8.32 7.04 -8.45
N PRO A 53 7.15 6.43 -8.22
CA PRO A 53 6.70 5.32 -9.04
C PRO A 53 6.45 5.80 -10.48
N VAL A 54 6.92 5.03 -11.46
CA VAL A 54 6.64 5.25 -12.88
C VAL A 54 5.18 4.92 -13.23
N SER A 55 4.50 4.12 -12.40
CA SER A 55 3.07 3.83 -12.53
C SER A 55 2.42 3.58 -11.18
N VAL A 56 1.21 4.14 -11.03
CA VAL A 56 0.28 3.89 -9.91
C VAL A 56 -1.06 3.59 -10.54
N LEU A 57 -1.55 2.36 -10.40
CA LEU A 57 -2.84 1.93 -10.92
C LEU A 57 -3.71 1.44 -9.77
N VAL A 58 -4.99 1.76 -9.85
CA VAL A 58 -6.04 1.29 -8.96
C VAL A 58 -7.08 0.62 -9.84
N HIS A 59 -7.49 -0.60 -9.47
CA HIS A 59 -8.59 -1.30 -10.11
C HIS A 59 -9.56 -1.80 -9.04
N CYS A 60 -10.79 -1.32 -9.10
CA CYS A 60 -11.85 -1.57 -8.13
C CYS A 60 -12.87 -2.61 -8.60
N PHE A 61 -12.66 -3.23 -9.77
CA PHE A 61 -13.52 -4.29 -10.30
C PHE A 61 -15.01 -3.88 -10.39
N GLY A 62 -15.28 -2.60 -10.67
CA GLY A 62 -16.64 -2.05 -10.74
C GLY A 62 -17.33 -1.82 -9.39
N THR A 63 -16.62 -1.96 -8.26
CA THR A 63 -17.17 -1.76 -6.91
C THR A 63 -16.88 -0.37 -6.33
N ASN A 64 -16.22 0.49 -7.09
CA ASN A 64 -15.87 1.84 -6.68
C ASN A 64 -17.09 2.75 -6.53
N LYS A 65 -17.07 3.62 -5.51
CA LYS A 65 -18.10 4.64 -5.26
C LYS A 65 -17.81 5.96 -6.00
N ILE A 66 -16.55 6.19 -6.38
CA ILE A 66 -16.10 7.33 -7.17
C ILE A 66 -15.22 6.83 -8.33
N PRO A 67 -15.02 7.61 -9.41
CA PRO A 67 -14.18 7.20 -10.53
C PRO A 67 -12.74 6.75 -10.11
N GLU A 68 -12.19 5.71 -10.75
CA GLU A 68 -10.89 5.13 -10.37
C GLU A 68 -9.73 6.14 -10.53
N ASP A 69 -9.80 7.05 -11.51
CA ASP A 69 -8.85 8.15 -11.69
C ASP A 69 -8.85 9.10 -10.49
N LYS A 70 -10.03 9.39 -9.91
CA LYS A 70 -10.14 10.14 -8.65
C LYS A 70 -9.58 9.38 -7.46
N ILE A 71 -9.73 8.06 -7.43
CA ILE A 71 -9.07 7.25 -6.40
C ILE A 71 -7.54 7.33 -6.54
N VAL A 72 -7.00 7.27 -7.77
CA VAL A 72 -5.56 7.43 -8.03
C VAL A 72 -5.06 8.81 -7.58
N GLU A 73 -5.82 9.89 -7.83
CA GLU A 73 -5.50 11.23 -7.32
C GLU A 73 -5.41 11.25 -5.78
N LEU A 74 -6.39 10.67 -5.09
CA LEU A 74 -6.40 10.56 -3.63
C LEU A 74 -5.20 9.74 -3.11
N VAL A 75 -4.85 8.65 -3.79
CA VAL A 75 -3.68 7.84 -3.44
C VAL A 75 -2.40 8.67 -3.54
N ARG A 76 -2.19 9.38 -4.64
CA ARG A 76 -1.00 10.22 -4.83
C ARG A 76 -0.92 11.38 -3.84
N LYS A 77 -2.07 11.90 -3.40
CA LYS A 77 -2.15 13.00 -2.44
C LYS A 77 -1.89 12.56 -0.99
N ASN A 78 -2.39 11.39 -0.60
CA ASN A 78 -2.43 10.98 0.82
C ASN A 78 -1.31 10.02 1.24
N PHE A 79 -0.59 9.43 0.28
CA PHE A 79 0.47 8.45 0.51
C PHE A 79 1.77 8.89 -0.18
N ASP A 80 2.85 8.99 0.60
CA ASP A 80 4.19 9.19 0.05
C ASP A 80 4.73 7.85 -0.48
N LEU A 81 4.63 7.68 -1.80
CA LEU A 81 5.01 6.45 -2.50
C LEU A 81 6.51 6.39 -2.84
N THR A 82 7.32 7.35 -2.38
CA THR A 82 8.77 7.27 -2.55
C THR A 82 9.37 6.19 -1.64
N PRO A 83 10.52 5.58 -1.99
CA PRO A 83 11.19 4.61 -1.12
C PRO A 83 11.38 5.08 0.32
N SER A 84 11.82 6.33 0.52
CA SER A 84 11.99 6.93 1.85
C SER A 84 10.64 7.20 2.53
N GLY A 85 9.66 7.67 1.77
CA GLY A 85 8.30 7.89 2.23
C GLY A 85 7.66 6.62 2.78
N ILE A 86 7.80 5.52 2.06
CA ILE A 86 7.29 4.20 2.47
C ILE A 86 7.96 3.74 3.77
N ILE A 87 9.28 3.80 3.84
CA ILE A 87 10.04 3.38 5.03
C ILE A 87 9.61 4.18 6.26
N LYS A 88 9.44 5.50 6.11
CA LYS A 88 9.01 6.40 7.17
C LYS A 88 7.56 6.12 7.59
N THR A 89 6.64 6.09 6.62
CA THR A 89 5.20 5.90 6.85
C THR A 89 4.93 4.58 7.57
N LEU A 90 5.57 3.50 7.13
CA LEU A 90 5.37 2.17 7.69
C LEU A 90 6.36 1.83 8.81
N ASN A 91 7.21 2.77 9.24
CA ASN A 91 8.20 2.56 10.30
C ASN A 91 8.99 1.24 10.13
N LEU A 92 9.64 1.08 8.96
CA LEU A 92 10.20 -0.22 8.54
C LEU A 92 11.62 -0.50 9.06
N LEU A 93 12.33 0.48 9.62
CA LEU A 93 13.70 0.28 10.12
C LEU A 93 13.71 -0.33 11.53
N ARG A 94 13.11 -1.52 11.65
CA ARG A 94 12.93 -2.27 12.91
C ARG A 94 13.09 -3.78 12.67
N PRO A 95 13.48 -4.56 13.68
CA PRO A 95 13.63 -6.01 13.56
C PRO A 95 12.28 -6.76 13.65
N ILE A 96 11.36 -6.50 12.72
CA ILE A 96 9.96 -6.98 12.78
C ILE A 96 9.63 -8.14 11.81
N TYR A 97 10.57 -8.51 10.94
CA TYR A 97 10.28 -9.32 9.75
C TYR A 97 10.24 -10.83 9.96
N GLN A 98 10.82 -11.36 11.04
CA GLN A 98 10.84 -12.81 11.25
C GLN A 98 9.42 -13.38 11.36
N LYS A 99 8.52 -12.65 12.02
CA LYS A 99 7.11 -13.03 12.18
C LYS A 99 6.35 -13.14 10.86
N THR A 100 6.79 -12.44 9.81
CA THR A 100 6.13 -12.44 8.50
C THR A 100 6.54 -13.62 7.62
N ALA A 101 7.64 -14.30 7.95
CA ALA A 101 8.24 -15.35 7.10
C ALA A 101 7.39 -16.64 7.00
N ALA A 102 6.40 -16.79 7.89
CA ALA A 102 5.42 -17.86 7.88
C ALA A 102 4.01 -17.29 8.10
N TYR A 103 2.99 -18.03 7.63
CA TYR A 103 1.57 -17.70 7.78
C TYR A 103 1.14 -16.38 7.12
N GLY A 104 1.91 -15.91 6.14
CA GLY A 104 1.58 -14.75 5.32
C GLY A 104 2.00 -13.41 5.93
N HIS A 105 2.26 -12.47 5.04
CA HIS A 105 2.67 -11.10 5.36
C HIS A 105 1.47 -10.15 5.58
N PHE A 106 0.27 -10.52 5.12
CA PHE A 106 -0.91 -9.66 5.07
C PHE A 106 -2.10 -10.30 5.77
N GLY A 107 -3.03 -9.47 6.24
CA GLY A 107 -4.30 -9.89 6.84
C GLY A 107 -4.19 -10.36 8.29
N ARG A 108 -3.06 -10.11 8.95
CA ARG A 108 -2.81 -10.45 10.35
C ARG A 108 -2.81 -9.19 11.20
N ASP A 109 -3.48 -9.25 12.34
CA ASP A 109 -3.47 -8.19 13.34
C ASP A 109 -2.26 -8.40 14.27
N ASP A 110 -1.15 -7.74 13.95
CA ASP A 110 0.06 -7.68 14.78
C ASP A 110 0.51 -6.21 14.81
N PRO A 111 0.81 -5.64 15.99
CA PRO A 111 1.21 -4.24 16.12
C PRO A 111 2.46 -3.88 15.33
N ASP A 112 3.30 -4.85 14.97
CA ASP A 112 4.47 -4.61 14.14
C ASP A 112 4.13 -4.43 12.66
N PHE A 113 2.98 -4.93 12.20
CA PHE A 113 2.55 -4.92 10.80
C PHE A 113 1.81 -3.63 10.48
N THR A 114 2.54 -2.52 10.52
CA THR A 114 2.05 -1.16 10.26
C THR A 114 1.34 -0.99 8.92
N TRP A 115 1.64 -1.82 7.92
CA TRP A 115 0.93 -1.85 6.63
C TRP A 115 -0.50 -2.41 6.72
N GLU A 116 -0.90 -2.94 7.86
CA GLU A 116 -2.29 -3.33 8.17
C GLU A 116 -3.06 -2.23 8.90
N ALA A 117 -2.44 -1.09 9.24
CA ALA A 117 -3.13 0.03 9.86
C ALA A 117 -4.17 0.68 8.92
N LEU A 118 -5.21 1.27 9.50
CA LEU A 118 -6.35 1.89 8.81
C LEU A 118 -6.46 3.39 9.11
N ASP A 119 -5.35 4.04 9.44
CA ASP A 119 -5.26 5.43 9.88
C ASP A 119 -5.53 6.46 8.78
N LYS A 120 -5.49 6.07 7.49
CA LYS A 120 -5.86 6.95 6.37
C LYS A 120 -7.35 6.88 6.02
N THR A 121 -8.11 6.00 6.66
CA THR A 121 -9.53 5.77 6.36
C THR A 121 -10.36 7.06 6.45
N ALA A 122 -10.23 7.81 7.54
CA ALA A 122 -11.04 9.01 7.77
C ALA A 122 -10.76 10.11 6.74
N VAL A 123 -9.48 10.40 6.47
CA VAL A 123 -9.09 11.44 5.49
C VAL A 123 -9.52 11.06 4.07
N LEU A 124 -9.36 9.79 3.67
CA LEU A 124 -9.78 9.32 2.35
C LEU A 124 -11.28 9.43 2.16
N LYS A 125 -12.05 9.03 3.18
CA LYS A 125 -13.51 9.12 3.17
C LYS A 125 -13.98 10.59 3.04
N GLN A 126 -13.40 11.48 3.84
CA GLN A 126 -13.70 12.91 3.80
C GLN A 126 -13.38 13.52 2.43
N GLU A 127 -12.19 13.26 1.88
CA GLU A 127 -11.78 13.83 0.59
C GLU A 127 -12.54 13.23 -0.60
N ALA A 128 -13.08 12.02 -0.45
CA ALA A 128 -13.97 11.39 -1.42
C ALA A 128 -15.42 11.93 -1.35
N GLY A 129 -15.78 12.68 -0.29
CA GLY A 129 -17.13 13.18 -0.07
C GLY A 129 -18.14 12.11 0.35
N LEU A 130 -17.68 11.09 1.09
CA LEU A 130 -18.48 9.93 1.55
C LEU A 130 -18.73 9.91 3.07
#